data_AF-A0A9P5I474-F1
#
_entry.id   AF-A0A9P5I474-F1
#
_cell.length_a   1.000
_cell.length_b   1.000
_cell.length_c   1.000
_cell.angle_alpha   90.00
_cell.angle_beta   90.00
_cell.angle_gamma   90.00
#
_symmetry.space_group_name_H-M   'P 1'
#
loop_
_entity.id
_entity.type
_entity.pdbx_description
1 polymer ?
#
loop_
_entity_poly.entity_id
_entity_poly.type
_entity_poly.pdbx_seq_one_letter_code
_entity_poly.pdbx_strand_id
1 'polypeptide(L)'
;MAANTEMHLGLGHVVTHPVDRGETMNVIACTVTKEGWADPHRFARAATEQDTLNELTSASKNVTNILSLLNRYVDTWVIFDILDHPASTYAKERKVSIGDAAHSTSPYHGSGAGFANEDFAVLAELLVTPAVKAHNGLLAGSRPNRQPDEWQAEDVGADTEKIATEAYERSEKNAGMNRNCSQS
;
A
#
# COMPACT_ATOMS: atom_id res chain seq x y z
N MET A 1 3.46 6.24 -25.98
CA MET A 1 2.98 5.62 -24.72
C MET A 1 3.43 4.18 -24.76
N ALA A 2 4.21 3.73 -23.77
CA ALA A 2 4.56 2.32 -23.69
C ALA A 2 3.35 1.56 -23.14
N ALA A 3 2.84 0.57 -23.87
CA ALA A 3 1.48 0.04 -23.72
C ALA A 3 1.41 -1.34 -23.04
N ASN A 4 2.52 -1.85 -22.49
CA ASN A 4 2.67 -3.27 -22.19
C ASN A 4 3.05 -3.50 -20.72
N THR A 5 2.21 -3.05 -19.78
CA THR A 5 2.29 -3.52 -18.40
C THR A 5 1.64 -4.90 -18.34
N GLU A 6 2.38 -5.91 -17.89
CA GLU A 6 1.87 -7.28 -17.79
C GLU A 6 2.02 -7.80 -16.36
N MET A 7 1.08 -8.64 -15.95
CA MET A 7 1.13 -9.38 -14.70
C MET A 7 0.99 -10.88 -15.00
N HIS A 8 2.04 -11.65 -14.71
CA HIS A 8 2.05 -13.09 -14.85
C HIS A 8 1.75 -13.73 -13.49
N LEU A 9 0.66 -14.49 -13.40
CA LEU A 9 0.18 -15.11 -12.16
C LEU A 9 0.57 -16.59 -12.07
N GLY A 10 0.81 -17.08 -10.85
CA GLY A 10 1.18 -18.45 -10.52
C GLY A 10 1.31 -18.63 -8.99
N LEU A 11 2.15 -19.57 -8.53
CA LEU A 11 2.46 -19.71 -7.09
C LEU A 11 3.25 -18.52 -6.51
N GLY A 12 3.75 -17.66 -7.39
CA GLY A 12 4.13 -16.27 -7.14
C GLY A 12 3.58 -15.41 -8.28
N HIS A 13 4.00 -14.15 -8.37
CA HIS A 13 3.63 -13.32 -9.52
C HIS A 13 4.78 -12.43 -9.98
N VAL A 14 4.79 -12.12 -11.28
CA VAL A 14 5.77 -11.23 -11.89
C VAL A 14 5.03 -10.09 -12.59
N VAL A 15 5.37 -8.86 -12.22
CA VAL A 15 4.87 -7.64 -12.85
C VAL A 15 5.97 -7.04 -13.70
N THR A 16 5.67 -6.71 -14.95
CA THR A 16 6.57 -5.97 -15.83
C THR A 16 5.92 -4.65 -16.21
N HIS A 17 6.70 -3.57 -16.20
CA HIS A 17 6.26 -2.30 -16.75
C HIS A 17 7.41 -1.52 -17.39
N PRO A 18 7.20 -0.97 -18.59
CA PRO A 18 8.21 -0.18 -19.27
C PRO A 18 8.45 1.14 -18.54
N VAL A 19 9.72 1.46 -18.32
CA VAL A 19 10.21 2.74 -17.79
C VAL A 19 11.16 3.39 -18.80
N ASP A 20 11.62 4.60 -18.52
CA ASP A 20 12.52 5.35 -19.42
C ASP A 20 12.05 5.39 -20.88
N ARG A 21 10.79 5.82 -21.08
CA ARG A 21 10.12 5.87 -22.40
C ARG A 21 10.05 4.52 -23.14
N GLY A 22 10.23 3.40 -22.44
CA GLY A 22 10.19 2.04 -23.00
C GLY A 22 11.57 1.47 -23.36
N GLU A 23 12.66 2.18 -23.05
CA GLU A 23 14.03 1.68 -23.27
C GLU A 23 14.44 0.65 -22.20
N THR A 24 13.83 0.73 -21.01
CA THR A 24 14.10 -0.19 -19.90
C THR A 24 12.81 -0.84 -19.42
N MET A 25 12.85 -2.13 -19.10
CA MET A 25 11.74 -2.85 -18.48
C MET A 25 12.00 -2.98 -16.99
N ASN A 26 11.10 -2.45 -16.15
CA ASN A 26 11.12 -2.77 -14.72
C ASN A 26 10.41 -4.12 -14.51
N VAL A 27 11.01 -4.98 -13.70
CA VAL A 27 10.51 -6.33 -13.42
C VAL A 27 10.46 -6.50 -11.91
N ILE A 28 9.28 -6.82 -11.39
CA ILE A 28 9.05 -7.10 -9.97
C ILE A 28 8.59 -8.54 -9.87
N ALA A 29 9.37 -9.37 -9.18
CA ALA A 29 9.07 -10.76 -8.93
C ALA A 29 8.71 -10.94 -7.44
N CYS A 30 7.49 -11.38 -7.17
CA CYS A 30 6.96 -11.57 -5.83
C CYS A 30 6.76 -13.06 -5.55
N THR A 31 7.32 -13.52 -4.43
CA THR A 31 7.17 -14.88 -3.91
C THR A 31 6.87 -14.82 -2.42
N VAL A 32 6.35 -15.93 -1.87
CA VAL A 32 6.05 -16.08 -0.44
C VAL A 32 6.92 -17.20 0.11
N THR A 33 7.68 -16.92 1.16
CA THR A 33 8.45 -17.93 1.90
C THR A 33 7.79 -18.27 3.24
N LYS A 34 7.84 -19.54 3.63
CA LYS A 34 7.38 -20.01 4.95
C LYS A 34 8.44 -19.84 6.05
N GLU A 35 9.70 -19.65 5.65
CA GLU A 35 10.84 -19.56 6.57
C GLU A 35 10.91 -18.19 7.26
N GLY A 36 10.09 -17.24 6.82
CA GLY A 36 10.09 -15.87 7.29
C GLY A 36 11.32 -15.10 6.83
N TRP A 37 11.55 -13.94 7.44
CA TRP A 37 12.69 -13.09 7.13
C TRP A 37 13.69 -13.09 8.28
N ALA A 38 14.94 -13.42 7.99
CA ALA A 38 15.94 -13.74 9.01
C ALA A 38 16.40 -12.54 9.86
N ASP A 39 16.50 -11.35 9.27
CA ASP A 39 16.94 -10.13 9.95
C ASP A 39 15.82 -9.07 9.92
N PRO A 40 15.09 -8.86 11.02
CA PRO A 40 13.98 -7.91 11.07
C PRO A 40 14.41 -6.45 10.88
N HIS A 41 15.72 -6.15 10.88
CA HIS A 41 16.27 -4.81 10.70
C HIS A 41 16.87 -4.56 9.31
N ARG A 42 16.91 -5.57 8.43
CA ARG A 42 17.38 -5.41 7.05
C ARG A 42 16.24 -5.69 6.08
N PHE A 43 15.77 -4.68 5.37
CA PHE A 43 14.62 -4.83 4.47
C PHE A 43 14.98 -5.29 3.04
N ALA A 44 16.27 -5.35 2.74
CA ALA A 44 16.76 -5.77 1.44
C ALA A 44 17.99 -6.67 1.59
N ARG A 45 18.15 -7.56 0.61
CA ARG A 45 19.38 -8.32 0.41
C ARG A 45 19.75 -8.31 -1.07
N ALA A 46 21.05 -8.34 -1.33
CA ALA A 46 21.53 -8.63 -2.67
C ALA A 46 21.16 -10.07 -3.03
N ALA A 47 20.76 -10.26 -4.28
CA ALA A 47 20.47 -11.54 -4.89
C ALA A 47 21.04 -11.54 -6.33
N THR A 48 21.05 -12.71 -6.93
CA THR A 48 21.40 -12.88 -8.34
C THR A 48 20.18 -13.27 -9.14
N GLU A 49 20.24 -13.05 -10.45
CA GLU A 49 19.27 -13.58 -11.42
C GLU A 49 18.96 -15.07 -11.17
N GLN A 50 20.00 -15.87 -10.89
CA GLN A 50 19.86 -17.30 -10.63
C GLN A 50 19.11 -17.59 -9.32
N ASP A 51 19.29 -16.77 -8.28
CA ASP A 51 18.54 -16.90 -7.03
C ASP A 51 17.05 -16.65 -7.29
N THR A 52 16.70 -15.63 -8.08
CA THR A 52 15.30 -15.35 -8.46
C THR A 52 14.67 -16.49 -9.26
N LEU A 53 15.42 -17.09 -10.19
CA LEU A 53 14.97 -18.28 -10.94
C LEU A 53 14.73 -19.48 -10.02
N ASN A 54 15.58 -19.67 -9.01
CA ASN A 54 15.46 -20.74 -8.03
C ASN A 54 14.29 -20.52 -7.06
N GLU A 55 13.90 -19.27 -6.79
CA GLU A 55 12.73 -18.95 -5.94
C GLU A 55 11.40 -19.14 -6.69
N LEU A 56 11.41 -18.98 -8.02
CA LEU A 56 10.24 -19.11 -8.89
C LEU A 56 10.28 -20.39 -9.75
N THR A 57 10.64 -21.53 -9.15
CA THR A 57 10.82 -22.82 -9.88
C THR A 57 9.61 -23.32 -10.66
N SER A 58 8.39 -22.93 -10.26
CA SER A 58 7.14 -23.32 -10.91
C SER A 58 6.67 -22.32 -11.98
N ALA A 59 7.48 -21.31 -12.29
CA ALA A 59 7.15 -20.30 -13.27
C ALA A 59 7.02 -20.88 -14.69
N SER A 60 6.14 -20.27 -15.48
CA SER A 60 6.01 -20.61 -16.90
C SER A 60 7.27 -20.26 -17.69
N LYS A 61 7.48 -20.92 -18.84
CA LYS A 61 8.62 -20.65 -19.73
C LYS A 61 8.75 -19.16 -20.10
N ASN A 62 7.64 -18.46 -20.27
CA ASN A 62 7.66 -17.02 -20.58
C ASN A 62 8.24 -16.22 -19.42
N VAL A 63 7.81 -16.51 -18.19
CA VAL A 63 8.33 -15.84 -16.99
C VAL A 63 9.80 -16.19 -16.77
N THR A 64 10.20 -17.45 -16.92
CA THR A 64 11.61 -17.86 -16.83
C THR A 64 12.49 -17.10 -17.83
N ASN A 65 12.01 -16.93 -19.07
CA ASN A 65 12.75 -16.17 -20.08
C ASN A 65 12.89 -14.68 -19.70
N ILE A 66 11.85 -14.07 -19.12
CA ILE A 66 11.91 -12.67 -18.63
C ILE A 66 12.93 -12.57 -17.49
N LEU A 67 12.85 -13.48 -16.52
CA LEU A 67 13.77 -13.49 -15.38
C LEU A 67 15.22 -13.72 -15.82
N SER A 68 15.47 -14.49 -16.89
CA SER A 68 16.82 -14.68 -17.43
C SER A 68 17.43 -13.44 -18.11
N LEU A 69 16.65 -12.37 -18.26
CA LEU A 69 17.09 -11.09 -18.83
C LEU A 69 17.37 -10.05 -17.74
N LEU A 70 17.20 -10.41 -16.46
CA LEU A 70 17.54 -9.52 -15.36
C LEU A 70 19.05 -9.23 -15.35
N ASN A 71 19.41 -8.11 -14.72
CA ASN A 71 20.82 -7.85 -14.42
C ASN A 71 21.38 -8.96 -13.53
N ARG A 72 22.68 -9.24 -13.67
CA ARG A 72 23.37 -10.28 -12.87
C ARG A 72 23.13 -10.14 -11.37
N TYR A 73 23.07 -8.89 -10.89
CA TYR A 73 22.79 -8.55 -9.51
C TYR A 73 21.45 -7.83 -9.44
N VAL A 74 20.60 -8.28 -8.52
CA VAL A 74 19.28 -7.72 -8.24
C VAL A 74 19.09 -7.56 -6.73
N ASP A 75 18.13 -6.73 -6.34
CA ASP A 75 17.77 -6.56 -4.94
C ASP A 75 16.49 -7.33 -4.63
N THR A 76 16.52 -8.16 -3.59
CA THR A 76 15.33 -8.77 -3.02
C THR A 76 14.90 -7.97 -1.81
N TRP A 77 13.64 -7.58 -1.79
CA TRP A 77 13.03 -6.79 -0.72
C TRP A 77 12.01 -7.64 0.02
N VAL A 78 12.02 -7.57 1.35
CA VAL A 78 10.93 -8.13 2.15
C VAL A 78 9.79 -7.12 2.23
N ILE A 79 8.57 -7.62 2.11
CA ILE A 79 7.34 -6.82 2.24
C ILE A 79 6.85 -6.94 3.67
N PHE A 80 6.79 -5.82 4.39
CA PHE A 80 6.17 -5.71 5.70
C PHE A 80 4.96 -4.76 5.62
N ASP A 81 3.87 -5.16 6.25
CA ASP A 81 2.69 -4.31 6.46
C ASP A 81 2.25 -4.41 7.93
N ILE A 82 1.18 -3.69 8.28
CA ILE A 82 0.64 -3.68 9.65
C ILE A 82 -0.68 -4.45 9.77
N LEU A 83 -1.01 -5.35 8.84
CA LEU A 83 -2.30 -6.04 8.81
C LEU A 83 -2.60 -6.83 10.10
N ASP A 84 -1.59 -7.51 10.66
CA ASP A 84 -1.73 -8.31 11.87
C ASP A 84 -1.88 -7.45 13.14
N HIS A 85 -1.33 -6.23 13.12
CA HIS A 85 -1.28 -5.32 14.27
C HIS A 85 -1.59 -3.87 13.84
N PRO A 86 -2.83 -3.60 13.37
CA PRO A 86 -3.20 -2.27 12.95
C PRO A 86 -3.20 -1.32 14.15
N ALA A 87 -2.85 -0.05 13.93
CA ALA A 87 -2.92 0.93 15.01
C ALA A 87 -4.37 1.11 15.47
N SER A 88 -4.59 1.12 16.78
CA SER A 88 -5.93 1.35 17.36
C SER A 88 -6.40 2.80 17.24
N THR A 89 -5.47 3.72 16.97
CA THR A 89 -5.74 5.12 16.66
C THR A 89 -4.56 5.71 15.89
N TYR A 90 -4.86 6.66 15.00
CA TYR A 90 -3.85 7.40 14.23
C TYR A 90 -3.53 8.77 14.84
N ALA A 91 -4.15 9.14 15.97
CA ALA A 91 -3.85 10.41 16.61
C ALA A 91 -4.01 10.34 18.13
N LYS A 92 -3.17 11.10 18.82
CA LYS A 92 -3.17 11.21 20.28
C LYS A 92 -2.66 12.58 20.68
N GLU A 93 -3.48 13.31 21.44
CA GLU A 93 -3.21 14.70 21.81
C GLU A 93 -2.89 15.54 20.56
N ARG A 94 -1.74 16.22 20.53
CA ARG A 94 -1.30 17.05 19.40
C ARG A 94 -0.39 16.31 18.41
N LYS A 95 -0.54 14.99 18.31
CA LYS A 95 0.27 14.13 17.43
C LYS A 95 -0.67 13.32 16.54
N VAL A 96 -0.33 13.25 15.26
CA VAL A 96 -1.02 12.43 14.25
C VAL A 96 0.03 11.59 13.51
N SER A 97 -0.31 10.36 13.20
CA SER A 97 0.42 9.47 12.30
C SER A 97 -0.33 9.41 10.97
N ILE A 98 0.40 9.41 9.85
CA ILE A 98 -0.12 9.39 8.49
C ILE A 98 0.80 8.56 7.58
N GLY A 99 0.31 8.16 6.40
CA GLY A 99 1.06 7.34 5.45
C GLY A 99 1.48 5.99 6.04
N ASP A 100 2.63 5.47 5.61
CA ASP A 100 3.13 4.17 6.08
C ASP A 100 3.30 4.09 7.62
N ALA A 101 3.51 5.22 8.29
CA ALA A 101 3.59 5.26 9.76
C ALA A 101 2.24 5.00 10.45
N ALA A 102 1.12 5.18 9.74
CA ALA A 102 -0.22 4.89 10.22
C ALA A 102 -0.78 3.60 9.61
N HIS A 103 -0.54 3.36 8.33
CA HIS A 103 -1.25 2.32 7.57
C HIS A 103 -0.40 1.69 6.47
N SER A 104 0.88 1.38 6.75
CA SER A 104 1.72 0.63 5.79
C SER A 104 1.00 -0.61 5.24
N THR A 105 0.96 -0.72 3.92
CA THR A 105 0.27 -1.80 3.19
C THR A 105 1.23 -2.54 2.27
N SER A 106 0.95 -3.80 1.98
CA SER A 106 1.61 -4.49 0.89
C SER A 106 1.35 -3.80 -0.47
N PRO A 107 2.33 -3.82 -1.39
CA PRO A 107 2.32 -2.95 -2.58
C PRO A 107 1.44 -3.48 -3.72
N TYR A 108 0.68 -4.56 -3.53
CA TYR A 108 0.02 -5.28 -4.63
C TYR A 108 -1.02 -4.42 -5.38
N HIS A 109 -1.61 -3.42 -4.74
CA HIS A 109 -2.51 -2.45 -5.39
C HIS A 109 -1.80 -1.18 -5.88
N GLY A 110 -0.54 -0.94 -5.50
CA GLY A 110 0.18 0.28 -5.82
C GLY A 110 -0.39 1.55 -5.19
N SER A 111 -1.26 1.43 -4.17
CA SER A 111 -2.04 2.56 -3.64
C SER A 111 -1.44 3.25 -2.41
N GLY A 112 -0.39 2.70 -1.78
CA GLY A 112 0.14 3.22 -0.51
C GLY A 112 0.51 4.71 -0.55
N ALA A 113 1.18 5.15 -1.62
CA ALA A 113 1.50 6.56 -1.82
C ALA A 113 0.24 7.44 -2.03
N GLY A 114 -0.80 6.87 -2.64
CA GLY A 114 -2.11 7.52 -2.78
C GLY A 114 -2.76 7.76 -1.43
N PHE A 115 -2.78 6.75 -0.55
CA PHE A 115 -3.31 6.88 0.80
C PHE A 115 -2.59 7.97 1.60
N ALA A 116 -1.25 8.00 1.54
CA ALA A 116 -0.49 9.06 2.20
C ALA A 116 -0.84 10.46 1.67
N ASN A 117 -1.01 10.62 0.36
CA ASN A 117 -1.41 11.91 -0.24
C ASN A 117 -2.80 12.34 0.21
N GLU A 118 -3.75 11.41 0.31
CA GLU A 118 -5.10 11.67 0.81
C GLU A 118 -5.07 12.12 2.28
N ASP A 119 -4.27 11.46 3.13
CA ASP A 119 -4.07 11.89 4.53
C ASP A 119 -3.57 13.34 4.61
N PHE A 120 -2.56 13.68 3.79
CA PHE A 120 -1.99 15.03 3.77
C PHE A 120 -3.03 16.07 3.35
N ALA A 121 -3.85 15.76 2.34
CA ALA A 121 -4.90 16.65 1.87
C ALA A 121 -5.92 16.93 3.00
N VAL A 122 -6.41 15.87 3.66
CA VAL A 122 -7.36 16.00 4.78
C VAL A 122 -6.72 16.78 5.94
N LEU A 123 -5.49 16.44 6.32
CA LEU A 123 -4.79 17.11 7.42
C LEU A 123 -4.55 18.59 7.13
N ALA A 124 -4.20 18.95 5.89
CA ALA A 124 -4.00 20.35 5.49
C ALA A 124 -5.28 21.17 5.63
N GLU A 125 -6.43 20.62 5.18
CA GLU A 125 -7.74 21.26 5.31
C GLU A 125 -8.17 21.43 6.78
N LEU A 126 -7.91 20.41 7.61
CA LEU A 126 -8.20 20.50 9.05
C LEU A 126 -7.35 21.60 9.73
N LEU A 127 -6.06 21.70 9.40
CA LEU A 127 -5.15 22.68 10.01
C LEU A 127 -5.48 24.13 9.66
N VAL A 128 -6.13 24.38 8.51
CA VAL A 128 -6.53 25.75 8.14
C VAL A 128 -7.84 26.20 8.79
N THR A 129 -8.61 25.28 9.36
CA THR A 129 -9.91 25.53 9.97
C THR A 129 -9.80 26.45 11.20
N PRO A 130 -10.60 27.54 11.30
CA PRO A 130 -10.52 28.48 12.42
C PRO A 130 -10.68 27.85 13.81
N ALA A 131 -11.53 26.81 13.93
CA ALA A 131 -11.70 26.07 15.18
C ALA A 131 -10.39 25.41 15.66
N VAL A 132 -9.60 24.85 14.75
CA VAL A 132 -8.29 24.27 15.05
C VAL A 132 -7.26 25.35 15.37
N LYS A 133 -7.34 26.51 14.72
CA LYS A 133 -6.45 27.66 14.98
C LYS A 133 -6.75 28.38 16.31
N ALA A 134 -8.00 28.36 16.76
CA ALA A 134 -8.45 29.02 17.99
C ALA A 134 -8.20 28.17 19.24
N HIS A 135 -8.08 26.86 19.10
CA HIS A 135 -7.73 25.94 20.17
C HIS A 135 -6.21 25.68 20.21
N ASN A 136 -5.66 25.42 21.39
CA ASN A 136 -4.26 24.95 21.55
C ASN A 136 -4.05 23.49 21.06
N GLY A 137 -4.84 23.00 20.09
CA GLY A 137 -4.65 21.68 19.48
C GLY A 137 -5.88 21.10 18.76
N LEU A 138 -5.61 20.17 17.84
CA LEU A 138 -6.58 19.18 17.35
C LEU A 138 -6.80 18.13 18.45
N LEU A 139 -8.06 17.92 18.86
CA LEU A 139 -8.42 16.76 19.68
C LEU A 139 -8.92 15.67 18.74
N ALA A 140 -8.08 14.68 18.46
CA ALA A 140 -8.53 13.48 17.78
C ALA A 140 -9.36 12.63 18.76
N GLY A 141 -10.67 12.57 18.55
CA GLY A 141 -11.57 11.73 19.32
C GLY A 141 -11.45 10.27 18.88
N SER A 142 -10.82 9.42 19.69
CA SER A 142 -10.84 7.96 19.49
C SER A 142 -12.03 7.35 20.24
N ARG A 143 -13.05 6.83 19.55
CA ARG A 143 -14.04 5.91 20.16
C ARG A 143 -13.54 4.46 20.02
N PRO A 144 -13.75 3.57 21.01
CA PRO A 144 -13.07 2.26 21.05
C PRO A 144 -13.63 1.20 20.09
N ASN A 145 -14.53 1.53 19.16
CA ASN A 145 -15.37 0.50 18.53
C ASN A 145 -15.93 0.87 17.13
N ARG A 146 -15.11 1.39 16.21
CA ARG A 146 -15.55 1.64 14.80
C ARG A 146 -14.42 1.52 13.78
N GLN A 147 -14.81 1.25 12.54
CA GLN A 147 -13.94 0.89 11.40
C GLN A 147 -12.86 1.94 11.07
N PRO A 148 -11.76 1.53 10.41
CA PRO A 148 -10.53 2.33 10.26
C PRO A 148 -10.62 3.59 9.38
N ASP A 149 -11.77 3.87 8.77
CA ASP A 149 -11.94 4.84 7.68
C ASP A 149 -12.78 6.09 8.02
N GLU A 150 -13.28 6.25 9.26
CA GLU A 150 -14.05 7.43 9.66
C GLU A 150 -13.21 8.44 10.48
N TRP A 151 -12.81 9.55 9.83
CA TRP A 151 -12.39 10.78 10.52
C TRP A 151 -13.59 11.70 10.72
N GLN A 152 -14.14 11.76 11.93
CA GLN A 152 -15.19 12.73 12.27
C GLN A 152 -14.64 13.80 13.22
N ALA A 153 -14.65 15.06 12.76
CA ALA A 153 -14.54 16.22 13.62
C ALA A 153 -15.94 16.49 14.22
N GLU A 154 -16.22 15.97 15.42
CA GLU A 154 -17.42 16.39 16.15
C GLU A 154 -17.26 17.88 16.56
N ASP A 155 -18.28 18.68 16.26
CA ASP A 155 -18.45 20.15 16.46
C ASP A 155 -17.89 21.15 15.42
N VAL A 156 -17.54 20.74 14.19
CA VAL A 156 -17.30 21.70 13.09
C VAL A 156 -18.35 21.51 11.99
N GLY A 157 -19.32 22.41 11.98
CA GLY A 157 -20.50 22.35 11.12
C GLY A 157 -20.22 22.50 9.61
N ALA A 158 -21.20 21.95 8.88
CA ALA A 158 -21.51 22.02 7.45
C ALA A 158 -20.91 20.93 6.55
N ASP A 159 -21.74 19.89 6.39
CA ASP A 159 -21.80 18.88 5.32
C ASP A 159 -20.83 17.69 5.34
N THR A 160 -20.51 17.21 6.55
CA THR A 160 -19.79 15.96 6.80
C THR A 160 -20.52 14.72 6.26
N GLU A 161 -21.84 14.73 6.21
CA GLU A 161 -22.64 13.63 5.65
C GLU A 161 -22.34 13.40 4.17
N LYS A 162 -22.09 14.44 3.37
CA LYS A 162 -21.86 14.29 1.93
C LYS A 162 -20.49 13.68 1.63
N ILE A 163 -19.45 14.10 2.36
CA ILE A 163 -18.09 13.59 2.22
C ILE A 163 -17.98 12.15 2.75
N ALA A 164 -18.61 11.87 3.90
CA ALA A 164 -18.68 10.51 4.44
C ALA A 164 -19.48 9.56 3.53
N THR A 165 -20.58 10.02 2.94
CA THR A 165 -21.37 9.23 1.97
C THR A 165 -20.57 8.93 0.71
N GLU A 166 -19.85 9.91 0.14
CA GLU A 166 -19.01 9.69 -1.05
C GLU A 166 -17.81 8.76 -0.78
N ALA A 167 -17.23 8.82 0.43
CA ALA A 167 -16.15 7.92 0.85
C ALA A 167 -16.66 6.47 1.08
N TYR A 168 -17.82 6.31 1.73
CA TYR A 168 -18.46 5.02 1.99
C TYR A 168 -18.93 4.33 0.69
N GLU A 169 -19.50 5.08 -0.25
CA GLU A 169 -19.90 4.53 -1.56
C GLU A 169 -18.70 4.07 -2.41
N ARG A 170 -17.52 4.70 -2.23
CA ARG A 170 -16.26 4.27 -2.86
C ARG A 170 -15.65 3.04 -2.19
N SER A 171 -15.72 2.94 -0.86
CA SER A 171 -15.18 1.79 -0.13
C SER A 171 -15.99 0.51 -0.36
N GLU A 172 -17.32 0.58 -0.39
CA GLU A 172 -18.20 -0.56 -0.72
C GLU A 172 -18.02 -1.06 -2.17
N LYS A 173 -17.78 -0.16 -3.14
CA LYS A 173 -17.46 -0.55 -4.52
C LYS A 173 -16.12 -1.28 -4.62
N ASN A 174 -15.11 -0.82 -3.89
CA ASN A 174 -13.78 -1.44 -3.88
C ASN A 174 -13.77 -2.78 -3.10
N ALA A 175 -14.53 -2.88 -2.01
CA ALA A 175 -14.72 -4.11 -1.23
C ALA A 175 -15.57 -5.17 -1.98
N GLY A 176 -16.56 -4.74 -2.78
CA GLY A 176 -17.31 -5.61 -3.68
C GLY A 176 -16.46 -6.20 -4.80
N MET A 177 -15.44 -5.47 -5.26
CA MET A 177 -14.52 -5.93 -6.30
C MET A 177 -13.51 -6.97 -5.77
N ASN A 178 -13.07 -6.82 -4.50
CA ASN A 178 -12.14 -7.75 -3.83
C ASN A 178 -12.76 -9.11 -3.44
N ARG A 179 -14.08 -9.21 -3.27
CA ARG A 179 -14.76 -10.48 -2.97
C ARG A 179 -14.85 -11.44 -4.17
N ASN A 180 -14.70 -10.92 -5.40
CA ASN A 180 -14.76 -11.73 -6.61
C ASN A 180 -13.38 -12.23 -7.09
N CYS A 181 -12.28 -11.81 -6.44
CA CYS A 181 -10.94 -12.22 -6.80
C CYS A 181 -10.38 -13.37 -5.93
N SER A 182 -11.11 -13.75 -4.87
CA SER A 182 -10.76 -14.88 -3.97
C SER A 182 -11.54 -16.17 -4.24
N GLN A 183 -12.35 -16.19 -5.31
CA GLN A 183 -13.01 -17.39 -5.85
C GLN A 183 -12.80 -17.52 -7.36
N SER A 184 -11.55 -17.71 -7.78
CA SER A 184 -11.21 -18.24 -9.12
C SER A 184 -9.79 -18.76 -9.15
#